data_AF-A0A5M8PJL4-F1
#
_entry.id   AF-A0A5M8PJL4-F1
#
_cell.length_a   1.000
_cell.length_b   1.000
_cell.length_c   1.000
_cell.angle_alpha   90.00
_cell.angle_beta   90.00
_cell.angle_gamma   90.00
#
_symmetry.space_group_name_H-M   'P 1'
#
loop_
_entity.id
_entity.type
_entity.pdbx_description
1 polymer ?
#
loop_
_entity_poly.entity_id
_entity_poly.type
_entity_poly.pdbx_seq_one_letter_code
_entity_poly.pdbx_strand_id
1 'polypeptide(L)'
;MEPMFIKLNYDPFFNGDELRATFVIGDVLNPAANIQSILGTMDIIDISSVLHLLTRDEQLQLARQLVEFSRPQRNSKIVERQVCTREAGELPRSGQDGSTAYQRD
;
A
#
# COMPACT_ATOMS: atom_id res chain seq x y z
N MET A 1 10.53 -12.45 -6.40
CA MET A 1 10.15 -11.11 -6.92
C MET A 1 11.14 -10.75 -8.01
N GLU A 2 10.68 -10.41 -9.21
CA GLU A 2 11.53 -10.10 -10.36
C GLU A 2 12.18 -8.70 -10.21
N PRO A 3 13.52 -8.57 -10.33
CA PRO A 3 14.24 -7.29 -10.20
C PRO A 3 13.74 -6.17 -11.11
N MET A 4 13.14 -6.55 -12.25
CA MET A 4 12.58 -5.63 -13.23
C MET A 4 11.46 -4.76 -12.65
N PHE A 5 10.60 -5.30 -11.78
CA PHE A 5 9.50 -4.53 -11.19
C PHE A 5 10.02 -3.46 -10.23
N ILE A 6 11.10 -3.73 -9.51
CA ILE A 6 11.72 -2.74 -8.62
C ILE A 6 12.32 -1.61 -9.46
N LYS A 7 13.08 -1.95 -10.50
CA LYS A 7 13.69 -0.97 -11.39
C LYS A 7 12.65 -0.09 -12.09
N LEU A 8 11.58 -0.70 -12.60
CA LEU A 8 10.48 0.03 -13.26
C LEU A 8 9.79 1.05 -12.34
N ASN A 9 9.66 0.73 -11.05
CA ASN A 9 9.07 1.64 -10.06
C ASN A 9 10.10 2.61 -9.45
N TYR A 10 11.39 2.39 -9.68
CA TYR A 10 12.48 3.22 -9.18
C TYR A 10 12.89 4.30 -10.18
N ASP A 11 13.12 3.92 -11.43
CA ASP A 11 13.62 4.79 -12.49
C ASP A 11 12.78 6.08 -12.69
N PRO A 12 11.44 6.07 -12.59
CA PRO A 12 10.62 7.29 -12.74
C PRO A 12 10.78 8.31 -11.60
N PHE A 13 11.19 7.87 -10.42
CA PHE A 13 11.38 8.74 -9.25
C PHE A 13 12.87 9.05 -9.00
N PHE A 14 13.75 8.44 -9.79
CA PHE A 14 15.19 8.65 -9.72
C PHE A 14 15.59 9.96 -10.41
N ASN A 15 15.38 11.09 -9.72
CA ASN A 15 15.97 12.38 -10.06
C ASN A 15 17.35 12.57 -9.37
N GLY A 16 18.22 11.56 -9.40
CA GLY A 16 19.56 11.65 -8.77
C GLY A 16 19.51 11.88 -7.26
N ASP A 17 20.29 12.86 -6.76
CA ASP A 17 20.54 13.13 -5.32
C ASP A 17 19.37 13.81 -4.56
N GLU A 18 18.25 14.13 -5.22
CA GLU A 18 17.17 14.92 -4.61
C GLU A 18 16.16 14.08 -3.81
N LEU A 19 15.95 12.82 -4.19
CA LEU A 19 14.99 11.95 -3.51
C LEU A 19 15.57 11.38 -2.22
N ARG A 20 15.15 11.94 -1.07
CA ARG A 20 15.47 11.42 0.27
C ARG A 20 14.52 10.29 0.65
N ALA A 21 14.59 9.17 -0.04
CA ALA A 21 13.78 7.98 0.21
C ALA A 21 14.64 6.74 0.48
N THR A 22 14.14 5.88 1.36
CA THR A 22 14.72 4.55 1.62
C THR A 22 13.74 3.51 1.12
N PHE A 23 14.20 2.62 0.23
CA PHE A 23 13.40 1.50 -0.26
C PHE A 23 13.73 0.24 0.54
N VAL A 24 12.72 -0.37 1.13
CA VAL A 24 12.85 -1.64 1.87
C VAL A 24 12.07 -2.71 1.12
N ILE A 25 12.76 -3.75 0.67
CA ILE A 25 12.14 -4.90 0.03
C ILE A 25 11.82 -5.90 1.14
N GLY A 26 10.59 -6.38 1.22
CA GLY A 26 10.23 -7.51 2.08
C GLY A 26 8.75 -7.84 2.03
N ASP A 27 8.37 -8.88 2.77
CA ASP A 27 6.98 -9.31 2.92
C ASP A 27 6.38 -8.67 4.19
N VAL A 28 5.38 -7.82 4.00
CA VAL A 28 4.73 -7.09 5.11
C VAL A 28 3.86 -8.01 5.97
N LEU A 29 3.40 -9.15 5.43
CA LEU A 29 2.67 -10.15 6.20
C LEU A 29 3.62 -11.04 7.01
N ASN A 30 4.86 -11.20 6.56
CA ASN A 30 5.87 -12.00 7.24
C ASN A 30 7.20 -11.21 7.39
N PRO A 31 7.26 -10.27 8.35
CA PRO A 31 8.38 -9.34 8.45
C PRO A 31 9.68 -10.04 8.85
N ALA A 32 10.57 -10.24 7.88
CA ALA A 32 11.93 -10.66 8.13
C ALA A 32 12.78 -9.52 8.73
N ALA A 33 14.03 -9.82 9.11
CA ALA A 33 14.92 -8.90 9.83
C ALA A 33 15.13 -7.53 9.14
N ASN A 34 15.00 -7.46 7.82
CA ASN A 34 15.05 -6.23 7.02
C ASN A 34 13.91 -5.25 7.34
N ILE A 35 12.68 -5.74 7.54
CA ILE A 35 11.52 -4.92 7.88
C ILE A 35 11.51 -4.54 9.38
N GLN A 36 12.20 -5.30 10.24
CA GLN A 36 12.28 -4.97 11.67
C GLN A 36 12.94 -3.61 11.94
N SER A 37 13.84 -3.17 11.06
CA SER A 37 14.55 -1.89 11.20
C SER A 37 13.64 -0.66 11.17
N ILE A 38 12.42 -0.79 10.62
CA ILE A 38 11.45 0.31 10.49
C ILE A 38 10.29 0.23 11.48
N LEU A 39 10.26 -0.77 12.38
CA LEU A 39 9.24 -0.89 13.40
C LEU A 39 9.25 0.32 14.35
N GLY A 40 8.06 0.84 14.66
CA GLY A 40 7.90 2.02 15.51
C GLY A 40 8.51 3.31 14.95
N THR A 41 8.92 3.34 13.68
CA THR A 41 9.59 4.52 13.09
C THR A 41 8.66 5.37 12.23
N MET A 42 7.45 4.90 11.88
CA MET A 42 6.62 5.57 10.89
C MET A 42 5.62 6.54 11.52
N ASP A 43 5.63 7.80 11.09
CA ASP A 43 4.64 8.82 11.49
C ASP A 43 3.34 8.70 10.69
N ILE A 44 3.48 8.43 9.40
CA ILE A 44 2.37 8.28 8.45
C ILE A 44 2.62 7.00 7.66
N ILE A 45 1.60 6.15 7.61
CA ILE A 45 1.61 4.93 6.82
C ILE A 45 0.47 5.02 5.80
N ASP A 46 0.80 5.03 4.51
CA ASP A 46 -0.17 5.00 3.41
C ASP A 46 -0.15 3.60 2.76
N ILE A 47 -1.30 2.92 2.81
CA ILE A 47 -1.51 1.60 2.21
C ILE A 47 -2.66 1.62 1.19
N SER A 48 -2.84 2.76 0.51
CA SER A 48 -3.88 2.95 -0.49
C SER A 48 -3.91 1.82 -1.51
N SER A 49 -5.09 1.23 -1.70
CA SER A 49 -5.31 0.17 -2.70
C SER A 49 -4.50 -1.12 -2.46
N VAL A 50 -4.12 -1.41 -1.22
CA VAL A 50 -3.46 -2.70 -0.88
C VAL A 50 -4.46 -3.74 -0.39
N LEU A 51 -5.46 -3.35 0.43
CA LEU A 51 -6.30 -4.31 1.15
C LEU A 51 -7.14 -5.22 0.25
N HIS A 52 -7.57 -4.75 -0.92
CA HIS A 52 -8.38 -5.54 -1.85
C HIS A 52 -7.63 -6.72 -2.50
N LEU A 53 -6.29 -6.73 -2.41
CA LEU A 53 -5.46 -7.83 -2.88
C LEU A 53 -5.38 -8.98 -1.87
N LEU A 54 -5.86 -8.76 -0.65
CA LEU A 54 -5.67 -9.65 0.49
C LEU A 54 -6.99 -10.31 0.90
N THR A 55 -6.89 -11.56 1.34
CA THR A 55 -7.98 -12.23 2.05
C THR A 55 -8.27 -11.52 3.38
N ARG A 56 -9.45 -11.78 3.96
CA ARG A 56 -9.84 -11.19 5.24
C ARG A 56 -8.82 -11.45 6.36
N ASP A 57 -8.26 -12.65 6.41
CA ASP A 57 -7.29 -13.01 7.47
C ASP A 57 -5.95 -12.29 7.26
N GLU A 58 -5.50 -12.17 6.01
CA GLU A 58 -4.32 -11.40 5.65
C GLU A 58 -4.50 -9.91 5.91
N GLN A 59 -5.69 -9.34 5.66
CA GLN A 59 -6.00 -7.95 6.03
C GLN A 59 -5.88 -7.74 7.54
N LEU A 60 -6.38 -8.69 8.33
CA LEU A 60 -6.31 -8.61 9.79
C LEU A 60 -4.87 -8.76 10.31
N GLN A 61 -4.06 -9.59 9.66
CA GLN A 61 -2.63 -9.73 9.94
C GLN A 61 -1.88 -8.45 9.58
N LEU A 62 -2.11 -7.90 8.38
CA LEU A 62 -1.54 -6.63 7.94
C LEU A 62 -1.90 -5.50 8.90
N ALA A 63 -3.16 -5.40 9.33
CA ALA A 63 -3.60 -4.37 10.27
C ALA A 63 -2.80 -4.39 11.58
N ARG A 64 -2.45 -5.56 12.11
CA ARG A 64 -1.58 -5.68 13.30
C ARG A 64 -0.17 -5.19 13.01
N GLN A 65 0.38 -5.59 11.86
CA GLN A 65 1.72 -5.17 11.43
C GLN A 65 1.82 -3.65 11.26
N LEU A 66 0.80 -2.99 10.70
CA LEU A 66 0.76 -1.53 10.56
C LEU A 66 0.80 -0.81 11.91
N VAL A 67 0.18 -1.39 12.95
CA VAL A 67 0.27 -0.85 14.31
C VAL A 67 1.70 -0.97 14.85
N GLU A 68 2.41 -2.07 14.56
CA GLU A 68 3.81 -2.26 14.98
C GLU A 68 4.78 -1.33 14.21
N PHE A 69 4.51 -1.01 12.94
CA PHE A 69 5.27 -0.01 12.18
C PHE A 69 5.05 1.41 12.68
N SER A 70 3.85 1.70 13.18
CA SER A 70 3.47 3.03 13.63
C SER A 70 4.29 3.45 14.85
N ARG A 71 4.86 4.65 14.79
CA ARG A 71 5.54 5.26 15.94
C ARG A 71 4.54 5.48 17.08
N PRO A 72 4.86 5.10 18.34
CA PRO A 72 3.96 5.24 19.48
C PRO A 72 3.93 6.68 20.00
N GLN A 73 3.38 7.60 19.20
CA GLN A 73 3.30 9.02 19.52
C GLN A 73 1.94 9.62 19.13
N ARG A 74 1.70 10.84 19.59
CA ARG A 74 0.52 11.61 19.18
C ARG A 74 0.59 11.92 17.68
N ASN A 75 -0.56 11.82 17.02
CA ASN A 75 -0.75 12.14 15.59
C ASN A 75 -0.10 11.18 14.60
N SER A 76 0.34 9.98 15.01
CA SER A 76 0.63 8.91 14.04
C SER A 76 -0.64 8.51 13.30
N LYS A 77 -0.53 8.29 11.99
CA LYS A 77 -1.69 8.02 11.12
C LYS A 77 -1.45 6.85 10.20
N ILE A 78 -2.46 6.01 10.06
CA ILE A 78 -2.56 4.99 9.02
C ILE A 78 -3.67 5.44 8.09
N VAL A 79 -3.37 5.58 6.81
CA VAL A 79 -4.30 6.01 5.76
C VAL A 79 -4.45 4.87 4.77
N GLU A 80 -5.70 4.59 4.43
CA GLU A 80 -6.07 3.64 3.40
C GLU A 80 -7.13 4.27 2.52
N ARG A 81 -7.09 3.93 1.24
CA ARG A 81 -8.10 4.31 0.25
C ARG A 81 -8.55 3.06 -0.48
N GLN A 82 -9.71 2.57 -0.08
CA GLN A 82 -10.42 1.52 -0.77
C GLN A 82 -11.50 2.11 -1.68
N VAL A 83 -11.58 1.61 -2.91
CA VAL A 83 -12.77 1.76 -3.75
C VAL A 83 -13.56 0.49 -3.56
N CYS A 84 -14.75 0.60 -2.99
CA CYS A 84 -15.64 -0.53 -2.80
C CYS A 84 -17.06 -0.09 -3.15
N THR A 85 -17.84 -0.99 -3.72
CA THR A 85 -19.25 -0.82 -3.98
C THR A 85 -20.04 -1.56 -2.93
N ARG A 86 -21.13 -0.96 -2.46
CA ARG A 86 -22.11 -1.61 -1.57
C ARG A 86 -22.84 -2.78 -2.21
N GLU A 87 -22.98 -2.75 -3.53
CA GLU A 87 -23.68 -3.76 -4.32
C GLU A 87 -22.64 -4.58 -5.08
N ALA A 88 -22.64 -5.90 -4.87
CA ALA A 88 -21.76 -6.79 -5.60
C ALA A 88 -22.25 -6.91 -7.06
N GLY A 89 -21.36 -6.70 -8.03
CA GLY A 89 -21.69 -6.81 -9.45
C GLY A 89 -20.75 -6.00 -10.35
N GLU A 90 -20.87 -6.22 -11.66
CA GLU A 90 -20.22 -5.35 -12.65
C GLU A 90 -20.99 -4.04 -12.74
N LEU A 91 -20.44 -2.98 -12.13
CA LEU A 91 -21.04 -1.67 -12.25
C LEU A 91 -20.41 -0.86 -13.38
N PRO A 92 -21.24 -0.28 -14.27
CA PRO A 92 -20.75 0.66 -15.27
C PRO A 92 -20.28 1.92 -14.55
N ARG A 93 -19.01 2.24 -14.72
CA ARG A 93 -18.37 3.46 -14.27
C ARG A 93 -18.16 4.37 -15.47
N SER A 94 -18.86 5.51 -15.49
CA SER A 94 -18.73 6.48 -16.58
C SER A 94 -17.45 7.30 -16.39
N GLY A 95 -16.58 7.28 -17.40
CA GLY A 95 -15.45 8.19 -17.52
C GLY A 95 -15.93 9.63 -17.81
N GLN A 96 -15.11 10.62 -17.45
CA GLN A 96 -15.40 12.03 -17.75
C GLN A 96 -15.47 12.33 -19.26
N ASP A 97 -14.89 11.46 -20.08
CA ASP A 97 -14.91 11.49 -21.55
C ASP A 97 -16.13 10.79 -22.17
N GLY A 98 -17.07 10.30 -21.34
CA GLY A 98 -18.23 9.53 -21.80
C GLY A 98 -17.92 8.05 -22.07
N SER A 99 -16.70 7.59 -21.82
CA SER A 99 -16.37 6.17 -21.88
C SER A 99 -17.07 5.40 -20.75
N THR A 100 -17.36 4.12 -20.97
CA THR A 100 -17.87 3.24 -19.91
C THR A 100 -16.81 2.21 -19.57
N ALA A 101 -16.31 2.26 -18.34
CA ALA A 101 -15.44 1.24 -17.78
C ALA A 101 -16.28 0.33 -16.86
N TYR A 102 -16.04 -0.98 -16.87
CA TYR A 102 -16.72 -1.89 -15.96
C TYR A 102 -15.83 -2.12 -14.74
N GLN A 103 -16.34 -1.78 -13.56
CA GLN A 103 -15.67 -2.10 -12.29
C GLN A 103 -16.24 -3.42 -11.77
N ARG A 104 -15.35 -4.37 -11.47
CA ARG A 104 -15.67 -5.57 -10.69
C ARG A 104 -15.16 -5.38 -9.28
N ASP A 105 -16.05 -5.48 -8.30
CA ASP A 105 -15.72 -5.61 -6.88
C ASP A 105 -16.01 -7.04 -6.41
#